data_AF-A0A923HU18-F1
#
_entry.id   AF-A0A923HU18-F1
#
_cell.length_a   1.000
_cell.length_b   1.000
_cell.length_c   1.000
_cell.angle_alpha   90.00
_cell.angle_beta   90.00
_cell.angle_gamma   90.00
#
_symmetry.space_group_name_H-M   'P 1'
#
loop_
_entity.id
_entity.type
_entity.pdbx_description
1 polymer ?
#
loop_
_entity_poly.entity_id
_entity_poly.type
_entity_poly.pdbx_seq_one_letter_code
_entity_poly.pdbx_strand_id
1 'polypeptide(L)'
;MTIASTNINTQRRALLRYSTAASLLGVPTLGNAATASNSPRNTREAWQHAAKIVKQFSKPLRFPERDFDITKFGAKNCATRQVAAHIASDTEGAISGIVAAPEVGAIDCYAAIRHAIDACNQAGGGRVVIPAGNWYCAGPIRLRSNVHLHLQAKAHVFFSANPADYAKYGDIDCGDNGKLVISRWQGNDCLNYSPMIYAYAETNIAVTGEDWTSVLDGQGGTPFEDGSGLNWWAWKGRKAPGKPNPYSEVQVNPNNPQTLDLLAPALSTEEKQFIRGQGDKWRTDSRYLPVLSELGIPTSSRVFGVGHYLRPCMIEFISCANVELRGYKIQAAPFWLHHPVKCSHLHIEKVNMDSMGPNSDGFDPESCDTVLVDHCSFNTGDDCIAIKSGKNRDTQMGPSRNIVIQHCTMNSGHGAVTLGSEMAAGIEHVYAQDLDFNNIHWKSDPLNTAIRMKTNMNRGGYLRHFYVRNVRIPNGVKTTASFYRPLPGSQIPVQSVPSTAGAIITIDCDYAPADDSVRTRPPIISDIHIEHVNVGNVETEQGAFSSYQAFVLLGPVASSFNGKLGSPIFPIQRVSIRHCDFGKVRQTDAVWYLHNVKELELEDVRINGETYTRKISVLS
;
A
#
# COMPACT_ATOMS: atom_id res chain seq x y z
N MET A 1 7.96 33.40 -37.31
CA MET A 1 9.39 33.17 -37.06
C MET A 1 9.60 31.67 -36.95
N THR A 2 10.35 31.12 -37.89
CA THR A 2 10.57 29.69 -38.12
C THR A 2 11.51 29.13 -37.04
N ILE A 3 11.08 28.12 -36.29
CA ILE A 3 11.95 27.38 -35.37
C ILE A 3 12.28 26.03 -36.00
N ALA A 4 13.58 25.78 -36.09
CA ALA A 4 14.21 24.64 -36.74
C ALA A 4 13.96 23.32 -36.01
N SER A 5 13.76 22.27 -36.82
CA SER A 5 13.72 20.86 -36.43
C SER A 5 15.10 20.39 -35.95
N THR A 6 15.17 19.87 -34.73
CA THR A 6 16.29 19.03 -34.28
C THR A 6 15.84 17.58 -34.22
N ASN A 7 16.67 16.70 -34.78
CA ASN A 7 16.45 15.27 -34.96
C ASN A 7 16.16 14.55 -33.63
N ILE A 8 14.92 14.06 -33.47
CA ILE A 8 14.53 13.16 -32.38
C ILE A 8 14.79 11.72 -32.84
N ASN A 9 15.67 11.04 -32.11
CA ASN A 9 16.01 9.63 -32.23
C ASN A 9 14.74 8.74 -32.27
N THR A 10 14.56 8.03 -33.39
CA THR A 10 13.35 7.30 -33.78
C THR A 10 13.13 5.97 -33.04
N GLN A 11 13.98 5.58 -32.09
CA GLN A 11 13.79 4.34 -31.32
C GLN A 11 12.87 4.46 -30.08
N ARG A 12 12.38 5.65 -29.73
CA ARG A 12 11.47 5.85 -28.56
C ARG A 12 9.97 5.86 -28.88
N ARG A 13 9.57 5.61 -30.12
CA ARG A 13 8.14 5.69 -30.56
C ARG A 13 7.30 4.42 -30.31
N ALA A 14 7.82 3.39 -29.65
CA ALA A 14 7.09 2.14 -29.40
C ALA A 14 6.35 2.07 -28.04
N LEU A 15 6.42 3.08 -27.17
CA LEU A 15 5.97 2.95 -25.76
C LEU A 15 4.79 3.86 -25.33
N LEU A 16 4.03 4.40 -26.28
CA LEU A 16 2.81 5.18 -26.00
C LEU A 16 1.61 4.78 -26.87
N ARG A 17 1.66 3.62 -27.53
CA ARG A 17 0.51 3.04 -28.23
C ARG A 17 -0.07 1.88 -27.44
N TYR A 18 -0.80 2.20 -26.38
CA TYR A 18 -1.95 1.41 -26.00
C TYR A 18 -3.20 2.29 -26.11
N SER A 19 -3.68 2.46 -27.34
CA SER A 19 -5.09 2.78 -27.59
C SER A 19 -5.46 2.51 -29.06
N THR A 20 -6.75 2.18 -29.25
CA THR A 20 -7.52 2.01 -30.49
C THR A 20 -7.46 0.65 -31.20
N ALA A 21 -8.23 -0.31 -30.68
CA ALA A 21 -9.08 -1.11 -31.56
C ALA A 21 -10.53 -0.70 -31.29
N ALA A 22 -11.06 0.16 -32.17
CA ALA A 22 -12.50 0.35 -32.29
C ALA A 22 -13.07 -0.93 -32.92
N SER A 23 -13.89 -1.64 -32.17
CA SER A 23 -14.78 -2.69 -32.69
C SER A 23 -16.13 -2.51 -32.03
N LEU A 24 -17.01 -1.90 -32.81
CA LEU A 24 -18.47 -1.90 -32.78
C LEU A 24 -19.14 -2.82 -31.74
N LEU A 25 -20.01 -2.20 -30.94
CA LEU A 25 -21.29 -2.71 -30.41
C LEU A 25 -21.44 -4.24 -30.32
N GLY A 26 -21.09 -4.78 -29.17
CA GLY A 26 -21.57 -6.08 -28.70
C GLY A 26 -21.75 -6.00 -27.19
N VAL A 27 -23.00 -5.89 -26.73
CA VAL A 27 -23.35 -6.09 -25.32
C VAL A 27 -22.91 -7.51 -24.95
N PRO A 28 -21.99 -7.73 -24.00
CA PRO A 28 -21.81 -9.06 -23.48
C PRO A 28 -23.01 -9.30 -22.57
N THR A 29 -23.93 -10.13 -23.03
CA THR A 29 -24.83 -10.83 -22.14
C THR A 29 -23.96 -11.54 -21.10
N LEU A 30 -24.17 -11.20 -19.82
CA LEU A 30 -23.66 -11.96 -18.68
C LEU A 30 -24.33 -13.34 -18.70
N GLY A 31 -23.81 -14.21 -19.56
CA GLY A 31 -24.21 -15.61 -19.68
C GLY A 31 -23.14 -16.49 -19.06
N ASN A 32 -23.47 -17.10 -17.93
CA ASN A 32 -22.85 -18.30 -17.35
C ASN A 32 -21.34 -18.48 -17.53
N ALA A 33 -20.55 -17.81 -16.68
CA ALA A 33 -19.23 -18.32 -16.29
C ALA A 33 -19.33 -19.00 -14.92
N ALA A 34 -20.09 -20.08 -14.86
CA ALA A 34 -19.92 -21.13 -13.86
C ALA A 34 -19.30 -22.32 -14.58
N THR A 35 -17.96 -22.44 -14.56
CA THR A 35 -17.25 -23.72 -14.67
C THR A 35 -15.83 -23.58 -14.14
N ALA A 36 -15.62 -24.20 -12.97
CA ALA A 36 -14.37 -24.74 -12.45
C ALA A 36 -13.09 -23.89 -12.58
N SER A 37 -12.86 -22.99 -11.63
CA SER A 37 -11.47 -22.72 -11.23
C SER A 37 -10.95 -23.95 -10.47
N ASN A 38 -9.79 -24.47 -10.88
CA ASN A 38 -9.02 -25.46 -10.12
C ASN A 38 -8.44 -24.80 -8.85
N SER A 39 -9.33 -24.32 -7.98
CA SER A 39 -8.99 -23.91 -6.63
C SER A 39 -8.83 -25.19 -5.81
N PRO A 40 -7.75 -25.34 -5.05
CA PRO A 40 -7.59 -26.50 -4.19
C PRO A 40 -8.75 -26.52 -3.18
N ARG A 41 -9.72 -27.42 -3.39
CA ARG A 41 -10.81 -27.69 -2.43
C ARG A 41 -10.27 -28.27 -1.12
N ASN A 42 -8.97 -28.55 -1.07
CA ASN A 42 -8.22 -29.11 0.04
C ASN A 42 -7.09 -28.15 0.44
N THR A 43 -7.07 -27.68 1.69
CA THR A 43 -6.01 -26.80 2.24
C THR A 43 -4.61 -27.39 2.07
N ARG A 44 -4.46 -28.72 2.00
CA ARG A 44 -3.19 -29.40 1.70
C ARG A 44 -2.62 -29.00 0.34
N GLU A 45 -3.44 -28.97 -0.71
CA GLU A 45 -2.99 -28.60 -2.05
C GLU A 45 -2.63 -27.11 -2.12
N ALA A 46 -3.34 -26.27 -1.36
CA ALA A 46 -3.04 -24.85 -1.21
C ALA A 46 -1.63 -24.64 -0.61
N TRP A 47 -1.31 -25.34 0.49
CA TRP A 47 0.01 -25.26 1.10
C TRP A 47 1.13 -25.90 0.26
N GLN A 48 0.82 -26.91 -0.57
CA GLN A 48 1.77 -27.41 -1.58
C GLN A 48 2.05 -26.37 -2.66
N HIS A 49 1.06 -25.55 -3.04
CA HIS A 49 1.26 -24.42 -3.93
C HIS A 49 2.15 -23.36 -3.28
N ALA A 50 1.89 -22.98 -2.01
CA ALA A 50 2.76 -22.08 -1.26
C ALA A 50 4.23 -22.56 -1.25
N ALA A 51 4.47 -23.84 -0.95
CA ALA A 51 5.82 -24.42 -0.96
C ALA A 51 6.49 -24.36 -2.35
N LYS A 52 5.72 -24.50 -3.45
CA LYS A 52 6.25 -24.32 -4.81
C LYS A 52 6.67 -22.88 -5.07
N ILE A 53 5.91 -21.89 -4.59
CA ILE A 53 6.28 -20.47 -4.69
C ILE A 53 7.59 -20.22 -3.94
N VAL A 54 7.69 -20.65 -2.67
CA VAL A 54 8.92 -20.50 -1.87
C VAL A 54 10.13 -21.13 -2.57
N LYS A 55 9.97 -22.33 -3.14
CA LYS A 55 11.05 -23.02 -3.86
C LYS A 55 11.60 -22.23 -5.04
N GLN A 56 10.80 -21.38 -5.70
CA GLN A 56 11.27 -20.54 -6.81
C GLN A 56 12.34 -19.53 -6.36
N PHE A 57 12.34 -19.13 -5.09
CA PHE A 57 13.29 -18.19 -4.50
C PHE A 57 14.49 -18.87 -3.82
N SER A 58 14.63 -20.19 -3.94
CA SER A 58 15.77 -20.94 -3.38
C SER A 58 17.13 -20.56 -3.97
N LYS A 59 17.15 -19.83 -5.09
CA LYS A 59 18.34 -19.27 -5.72
C LYS A 59 18.23 -17.75 -5.71
N PRO A 60 19.20 -17.03 -5.10
CA PRO A 60 19.21 -15.57 -5.14
C PRO A 60 19.42 -15.09 -6.59
N LEU A 61 19.06 -13.83 -6.84
CA LEU A 61 19.35 -13.20 -8.12
C LEU A 61 20.86 -13.12 -8.34
N ARG A 62 21.28 -13.20 -9.61
CA ARG A 62 22.69 -13.16 -9.98
C ARG A 62 23.01 -11.90 -10.75
N PHE A 63 24.13 -11.30 -10.40
CA PHE A 63 24.68 -10.12 -11.03
C PHE A 63 26.13 -10.41 -11.45
N PRO A 64 26.64 -9.75 -12.50
CA PRO A 64 28.06 -9.79 -12.81
C PRO A 64 28.92 -9.34 -11.62
N GLU A 65 30.00 -10.07 -11.33
CA GLU A 65 30.95 -9.76 -10.25
C GLU A 65 31.80 -8.52 -10.60
N ARG A 66 31.23 -7.33 -10.40
CA ARG A 66 31.90 -6.05 -10.61
C ARG A 66 31.23 -4.94 -9.82
N ASP A 67 32.04 -4.08 -9.24
CA ASP A 67 31.59 -3.02 -8.34
C ASP A 67 31.74 -1.62 -8.97
N PHE A 68 30.70 -0.82 -8.79
CA PHE A 68 30.61 0.59 -9.14
C PHE A 68 30.42 1.39 -7.84
N ASP A 69 31.53 1.69 -7.18
CA ASP A 69 31.56 2.48 -5.94
C ASP A 69 31.21 3.94 -6.23
N ILE A 70 30.17 4.45 -5.58
CA ILE A 70 29.66 5.83 -5.81
C ILE A 70 30.71 6.91 -5.55
N THR A 71 31.72 6.66 -4.72
CA THR A 71 32.80 7.62 -4.43
C THR A 71 33.70 7.85 -5.64
N LYS A 72 33.87 6.84 -6.50
CA LYS A 72 34.58 6.95 -7.78
C LYS A 72 33.82 7.81 -8.80
N PHE A 73 32.54 8.05 -8.55
CA PHE A 73 31.67 8.92 -9.34
C PHE A 73 31.45 10.30 -8.69
N GLY A 74 32.19 10.61 -7.62
CA GLY A 74 32.19 11.92 -6.98
C GLY A 74 31.27 12.06 -5.78
N ALA A 75 30.61 10.99 -5.31
CA ALA A 75 29.84 11.03 -4.07
C ALA A 75 30.75 11.34 -2.88
N LYS A 76 30.24 12.12 -1.92
CA LYS A 76 30.96 12.49 -0.71
C LYS A 76 30.06 12.35 0.50
N ASN A 77 30.67 11.88 1.59
CA ASN A 77 29.99 11.76 2.88
C ASN A 77 29.57 13.15 3.39
N CYS A 78 28.43 13.24 4.08
CA CYS A 78 27.94 14.45 4.71
C CYS A 78 27.95 14.39 6.25
N ALA A 79 28.19 15.53 6.88
CA ALA A 79 27.88 15.70 8.29
C ALA A 79 26.35 15.77 8.49
N THR A 80 25.89 15.48 9.70
CA THR A 80 24.48 15.51 10.07
C THR A 80 24.24 16.51 11.20
N ARG A 81 23.10 17.20 11.14
CA ARG A 81 22.55 18.01 12.21
C ARG A 81 21.32 17.36 12.82
N GLN A 82 20.96 17.83 14.01
CA GLN A 82 19.75 17.43 14.70
C GLN A 82 18.59 18.37 14.34
N VAL A 83 17.43 17.81 13.99
CA VAL A 83 16.25 18.56 13.53
C VAL A 83 15.02 18.08 14.27
N ALA A 84 14.16 19.01 14.66
CA ALA A 84 12.83 18.66 15.13
C ALA A 84 12.03 18.05 13.96
N ALA A 85 11.73 16.75 14.05
CA ALA A 85 10.78 16.11 13.16
C ALA A 85 9.38 16.22 13.73
N HIS A 86 8.41 16.27 12.83
CA HIS A 86 6.99 16.36 13.19
C HIS A 86 6.18 15.34 12.40
N ILE A 87 5.61 14.35 13.10
CA ILE A 87 4.40 13.69 12.63
C ILE A 87 3.29 14.71 12.81
N ALA A 88 2.72 15.22 11.71
CA ALA A 88 1.65 16.21 11.73
C ALA A 88 0.31 15.61 12.24
N SER A 89 0.32 14.85 13.34
CA SER A 89 -0.88 14.33 13.99
C SER A 89 -0.96 14.79 15.45
N ASP A 90 -2.01 15.57 15.71
CA ASP A 90 -2.81 15.61 16.93
C ASP A 90 -2.34 16.42 18.15
N THR A 91 -1.18 17.08 18.13
CA THR A 91 -0.88 18.13 19.15
C THR A 91 -0.01 19.25 18.60
N GLU A 92 -0.33 20.49 18.95
CA GLU A 92 0.48 21.67 18.63
C GLU A 92 1.94 21.41 19.03
N GLY A 93 2.87 21.50 18.07
CA GLY A 93 4.30 21.58 18.38
C GLY A 93 4.90 20.38 19.11
N ALA A 94 4.24 19.23 19.17
CA ALA A 94 4.87 18.01 19.65
C ALA A 94 5.96 17.60 18.65
N ILE A 95 7.21 17.81 19.04
CA ILE A 95 8.37 17.19 18.41
C ILE A 95 8.11 15.68 18.50
N SER A 96 7.86 15.00 17.37
CA SER A 96 7.74 13.53 17.37
C SER A 96 9.07 12.88 17.72
N GLY A 97 10.15 13.62 17.50
CA GLY A 97 11.50 13.31 17.95
C GLY A 97 12.49 14.32 17.38
N ILE A 98 13.69 14.35 17.94
CA ILE A 98 14.85 14.95 17.29
C ILE A 98 15.43 13.87 16.37
N VAL A 99 15.55 14.17 15.07
CA VAL A 99 16.09 13.26 14.06
C VAL A 99 17.37 13.83 13.46
N ALA A 100 18.22 12.93 12.96
CA ALA A 100 19.35 13.33 12.13
C ALA A 100 18.85 13.75 10.73
N ALA A 101 19.38 14.86 10.24
CA ALA A 101 19.26 15.29 8.85
C ALA A 101 20.64 15.73 8.33
N PRO A 102 20.85 15.76 7.01
CA PRO A 102 22.06 16.35 6.43
C PRO A 102 22.29 17.79 6.89
N GLU A 103 23.56 18.15 7.08
CA GLU A 103 23.95 19.55 7.28
C GLU A 103 23.53 20.42 6.08
N VAL A 104 23.22 21.69 6.36
CA VAL A 104 22.87 22.65 5.31
C VAL A 104 24.06 22.79 4.34
N GLY A 105 23.81 22.62 3.05
CA GLY A 105 24.87 22.64 2.03
C GLY A 105 25.64 21.32 1.89
N ALA A 106 25.14 20.22 2.47
CA ALA A 106 25.66 18.88 2.18
C ALA A 106 25.73 18.61 0.67
N ILE A 107 26.78 17.91 0.25
CA ILE A 107 27.01 17.62 -1.17
C ILE A 107 25.96 16.62 -1.65
N ASP A 108 25.19 17.02 -2.65
CA ASP A 108 24.21 16.17 -3.31
C ASP A 108 24.90 15.03 -4.09
N CYS A 109 24.66 13.79 -3.66
CA CYS A 109 25.20 12.58 -4.27
C CYS A 109 24.34 12.04 -5.43
N TYR A 110 23.19 12.64 -5.75
CA TYR A 110 22.30 12.18 -6.82
C TYR A 110 23.04 11.95 -8.15
N ALA A 111 23.84 12.93 -8.60
CA ALA A 111 24.56 12.82 -9.86
C ALA A 111 25.58 11.67 -9.86
N ALA A 112 26.29 11.47 -8.75
CA ALA A 112 27.27 10.40 -8.59
C ALA A 112 26.60 9.02 -8.59
N ILE A 113 25.50 8.86 -7.85
CA ILE A 113 24.73 7.60 -7.81
C ILE A 113 24.16 7.29 -9.18
N ARG A 114 23.56 8.27 -9.86
CA ARG A 114 23.05 8.09 -11.23
C ARG A 114 24.15 7.66 -12.19
N HIS A 115 25.32 8.31 -12.18
CA HIS A 115 26.43 7.92 -13.04
C HIS A 115 26.96 6.51 -12.74
N ALA A 116 27.00 6.10 -11.48
CA ALA A 116 27.38 4.74 -11.10
C ALA A 116 26.39 3.70 -11.63
N ILE A 117 25.08 3.98 -11.53
CA ILE A 117 24.01 3.13 -12.09
C ILE A 117 24.10 3.05 -13.62
N ASP A 118 24.27 4.19 -14.29
CA ASP A 118 24.39 4.25 -15.74
C ASP A 118 25.62 3.45 -16.23
N ALA A 119 26.77 3.62 -15.56
CA ALA A 119 27.98 2.86 -15.86
C ALA A 119 27.80 1.35 -15.61
N CYS A 120 27.13 0.99 -14.52
CA CYS A 120 26.81 -0.39 -14.17
C CYS A 120 25.96 -1.06 -15.24
N ASN A 121 24.86 -0.43 -15.63
CA ASN A 121 23.97 -0.93 -16.68
C ASN A 121 24.68 -1.01 -18.04
N GLN A 122 25.44 0.01 -18.43
CA GLN A 122 26.20 0.04 -19.69
C GLN A 122 27.26 -1.07 -19.77
N ALA A 123 27.81 -1.49 -18.64
CA ALA A 123 28.74 -2.61 -18.56
C ALA A 123 28.06 -3.99 -18.64
N GLY A 124 26.74 -4.05 -18.75
CA GLY A 124 25.95 -5.30 -18.74
C GLY A 124 25.49 -5.73 -17.35
N GLY A 125 25.56 -4.84 -16.36
CA GLY A 125 25.12 -5.08 -14.98
C GLY A 125 26.26 -5.31 -14.00
N GLY A 126 25.90 -5.37 -12.72
CA GLY A 126 26.82 -5.49 -11.60
C GLY A 126 26.27 -4.82 -10.35
N ARG A 127 27.16 -4.52 -9.40
CA ARG A 127 26.80 -3.98 -8.09
C ARG A 127 27.21 -2.51 -7.96
N VAL A 128 26.24 -1.64 -7.72
CA VAL A 128 26.49 -0.24 -7.33
C VAL A 128 26.62 -0.19 -5.82
N VAL A 129 27.80 0.17 -5.32
CA VAL A 129 28.15 0.09 -3.90
C VAL A 129 28.03 1.47 -3.25
N ILE A 130 27.22 1.56 -2.21
CA ILE A 130 27.14 2.68 -1.27
C ILE A 130 27.94 2.29 -0.03
N PRO A 131 29.15 2.84 0.19
CA PRO A 131 29.99 2.43 1.30
C PRO A 131 29.49 2.99 2.64
N ALA A 132 30.10 2.53 3.74
CA ALA A 132 29.83 3.06 5.07
C ALA A 132 29.98 4.59 5.12
N GLY A 133 28.99 5.28 5.71
CA GLY A 133 28.96 6.74 5.74
C GLY A 133 27.56 7.32 5.56
N ASN A 134 27.44 8.65 5.71
CA ASN A 134 26.20 9.39 5.50
C ASN A 134 26.18 9.98 4.10
N TRP A 135 25.13 9.73 3.32
CA TRP A 135 25.04 10.13 1.92
C TRP A 135 23.76 10.93 1.69
N TYR A 136 23.88 12.21 1.37
CA TYR A 136 22.74 13.04 1.00
C TYR A 136 22.39 12.86 -0.48
N CYS A 137 21.13 12.57 -0.80
CA CYS A 137 20.65 12.38 -2.16
C CYS A 137 19.45 13.29 -2.47
N ALA A 138 19.68 14.36 -3.24
CA ALA A 138 18.66 15.33 -3.68
C ALA A 138 18.07 14.94 -5.04
N GLY A 139 17.45 13.75 -5.07
CA GLY A 139 16.77 13.23 -6.24
C GLY A 139 16.52 11.72 -6.14
N PRO A 140 15.80 11.14 -7.12
CA PRO A 140 15.45 9.74 -7.10
C PRO A 140 16.63 8.85 -7.52
N ILE A 141 16.87 7.77 -6.79
CA ILE A 141 17.74 6.67 -7.24
C ILE A 141 16.94 5.81 -8.22
N ARG A 142 17.12 6.06 -9.51
CA ARG A 142 16.45 5.28 -10.55
C ARG A 142 17.28 4.05 -10.96
N LEU A 143 16.77 2.87 -10.67
CA LEU A 143 17.41 1.61 -11.06
C LEU A 143 17.24 1.32 -12.56
N ARG A 144 18.13 0.45 -13.07
CA ARG A 144 18.15 -0.08 -14.43
C ARG A 144 18.28 -1.60 -14.38
N SER A 145 17.90 -2.27 -15.46
CA SER A 145 18.02 -3.71 -15.57
C SER A 145 19.45 -4.18 -15.29
N ASN A 146 19.58 -5.31 -14.58
CA ASN A 146 20.85 -5.90 -14.12
C ASN A 146 21.66 -5.04 -13.13
N VAL A 147 21.04 -4.08 -12.44
CA VAL A 147 21.69 -3.28 -11.40
C VAL A 147 21.33 -3.78 -10.01
N HIS A 148 22.35 -4.08 -9.23
CA HIS A 148 22.27 -4.40 -7.80
C HIS A 148 22.75 -3.19 -6.99
N LEU A 149 21.83 -2.43 -6.41
CA LEU A 149 22.17 -1.39 -5.44
C LEU A 149 22.46 -2.03 -4.08
N HIS A 150 23.67 -1.83 -3.58
CA HIS A 150 24.14 -2.48 -2.35
C HIS A 150 24.68 -1.44 -1.35
N LEU A 151 24.07 -1.41 -0.17
CA LEU A 151 24.49 -0.61 0.97
C LEU A 151 25.40 -1.47 1.86
N GLN A 152 26.61 -1.01 2.11
CA GLN A 152 27.47 -1.61 3.13
C GLN A 152 26.90 -1.35 4.53
N ALA A 153 27.36 -2.11 5.52
CA ALA A 153 27.07 -1.86 6.92
C ALA A 153 27.46 -0.40 7.25
N LYS A 154 26.59 0.28 8.00
CA LYS A 154 26.71 1.70 8.40
C LYS A 154 26.63 2.69 7.24
N ALA A 155 26.18 2.29 6.05
CA ALA A 155 25.75 3.23 5.03
C ALA A 155 24.38 3.82 5.42
N HIS A 156 24.25 5.14 5.46
CA HIS A 156 23.00 5.84 5.74
C HIS A 156 22.71 6.81 4.60
N VAL A 157 21.71 6.50 3.79
CA VAL A 157 21.26 7.38 2.70
C VAL A 157 20.15 8.27 3.23
N PHE A 158 20.41 9.58 3.29
CA PHE A 158 19.42 10.60 3.60
C PHE A 158 18.86 11.14 2.28
N PHE A 159 17.62 10.80 1.98
CA PHE A 159 16.91 11.38 0.86
C PHE A 159 16.50 12.81 1.18
N SER A 160 16.49 13.68 0.17
CA SER A 160 16.03 15.06 0.35
C SER A 160 14.59 15.12 0.82
N ALA A 161 14.32 15.99 1.80
CA ALA A 161 12.98 16.30 2.24
C ALA A 161 12.24 17.21 1.24
N ASN A 162 12.93 17.81 0.27
CA ASN A 162 12.33 18.83 -0.60
C ASN A 162 11.56 18.22 -1.78
N PRO A 163 10.27 18.56 -1.97
CA PRO A 163 9.48 18.04 -3.08
C PRO A 163 10.02 18.37 -4.47
N ALA A 164 10.66 19.53 -4.63
CA ALA A 164 11.20 19.98 -5.92
C ALA A 164 12.26 19.01 -6.49
N ASP A 165 13.02 18.33 -5.65
CA ASP A 165 14.06 17.38 -6.09
C ASP A 165 13.46 16.15 -6.78
N TYR A 166 12.22 15.79 -6.45
CA TYR A 166 11.48 14.67 -7.05
C TYR A 166 10.66 15.06 -8.27
N ALA A 167 10.60 16.36 -8.61
CA ALA A 167 10.02 16.88 -9.84
C ALA A 167 11.08 17.39 -10.84
N LYS A 168 12.37 17.17 -10.57
CA LYS A 168 13.47 17.66 -11.40
C LYS A 168 13.95 16.68 -12.46
N TYR A 169 13.79 15.38 -12.22
CA TYR A 169 14.46 14.34 -12.99
C TYR A 169 13.53 13.26 -13.57
N GLY A 170 12.21 13.46 -13.49
CA GLY A 170 11.25 12.53 -14.06
C GLY A 170 11.37 12.38 -15.59
N ASP A 171 10.80 11.30 -16.11
CA ASP A 171 10.86 10.94 -17.52
C ASP A 171 9.94 11.79 -18.41
N ILE A 172 8.93 12.43 -17.83
CA ILE A 172 7.86 13.14 -18.56
C ILE A 172 7.87 14.60 -18.13
N ASP A 173 8.06 15.50 -19.09
CA ASP A 173 8.00 16.94 -18.86
C ASP A 173 6.54 17.41 -18.85
N CYS A 174 6.05 17.83 -17.69
CA CYS A 174 4.67 18.28 -17.48
C CYS A 174 4.57 19.81 -17.34
N GLY A 175 5.57 20.56 -17.82
CA GLY A 175 5.57 22.03 -17.73
C GLY A 175 5.69 22.52 -16.29
N ASP A 176 4.77 23.38 -15.86
CA ASP A 176 4.80 24.01 -14.53
C ASP A 176 4.66 23.00 -13.38
N ASN A 177 4.11 21.81 -13.66
CA ASN A 177 4.03 20.71 -12.69
C ASN A 177 5.36 19.96 -12.49
N GLY A 178 6.38 20.25 -13.30
CA GLY A 178 7.72 19.66 -13.25
C GLY A 178 7.89 18.40 -14.12
N LYS A 179 9.07 17.78 -14.01
CA LYS A 179 9.41 16.51 -14.67
C LYS A 179 9.02 15.35 -13.76
N LEU A 180 7.97 14.63 -14.17
CA LEU A 180 7.29 13.60 -13.37
C LEU A 180 7.54 12.18 -13.93
N VAL A 181 7.13 11.17 -13.17
CA VAL A 181 7.17 9.77 -13.58
C VAL A 181 5.76 9.17 -13.59
N ILE A 182 5.61 8.04 -14.28
CA ILE A 182 4.42 7.19 -14.10
C ILE A 182 4.48 6.60 -12.70
N SER A 183 3.43 6.79 -11.92
CA SER A 183 3.31 6.32 -10.53
C SER A 183 1.86 5.86 -10.24
N ARG A 184 1.63 5.24 -9.08
CA ARG A 184 0.28 5.00 -8.54
C ARG A 184 0.13 5.61 -7.16
N TRP A 185 -0.97 6.33 -6.94
CA TRP A 185 -1.32 6.88 -5.64
C TRP A 185 -2.64 6.26 -5.15
N GLN A 186 -2.58 5.52 -4.03
CA GLN A 186 -3.70 4.77 -3.45
C GLN A 186 -4.51 3.95 -4.48
N GLY A 187 -3.80 3.25 -5.36
CA GLY A 187 -4.37 2.33 -6.35
C GLY A 187 -4.89 2.99 -7.63
N ASN A 188 -4.63 4.27 -7.87
CA ASN A 188 -4.95 4.95 -9.14
C ASN A 188 -3.68 5.44 -9.85
N ASP A 189 -3.63 5.28 -11.17
CA ASP A 189 -2.45 5.67 -11.96
C ASP A 189 -2.41 7.18 -12.18
N CYS A 190 -1.23 7.77 -12.09
CA CYS A 190 -1.00 9.21 -12.31
C CYS A 190 0.42 9.52 -12.81
N LEU A 191 0.63 10.78 -13.21
CA LEU A 191 1.94 11.40 -13.28
C LEU A 191 2.17 12.21 -12.01
N ASN A 192 3.20 11.86 -11.24
CA ASN A 192 3.48 12.49 -9.95
C ASN A 192 4.99 12.60 -9.67
N TYR A 193 5.35 13.22 -8.54
CA TYR A 193 6.70 13.22 -7.99
C TYR A 193 7.33 11.82 -8.06
N SER A 194 8.62 11.78 -8.42
CA SER A 194 9.36 10.52 -8.42
C SER A 194 9.43 9.92 -7.00
N PRO A 195 9.23 8.61 -6.85
CA PRO A 195 9.65 7.84 -5.69
C PRO A 195 11.15 7.99 -5.43
N MET A 196 11.56 7.85 -4.18
CA MET A 196 12.97 8.01 -3.76
C MET A 196 13.88 6.96 -4.39
N ILE A 197 13.40 5.72 -4.50
CA ILE A 197 14.00 4.67 -5.33
C ILE A 197 12.95 4.21 -6.32
N TYR A 198 13.28 4.28 -7.61
CA TYR A 198 12.32 4.07 -8.69
C TYR A 198 12.83 3.09 -9.74
N ALA A 199 11.95 2.25 -10.26
CA ALA A 199 12.21 1.44 -11.46
C ALA A 199 10.93 1.30 -12.28
N TYR A 200 11.05 1.36 -13.61
CA TYR A 200 9.94 1.19 -14.52
C TYR A 200 10.33 0.27 -15.67
N ALA A 201 9.63 -0.85 -15.79
CA ALA A 201 9.86 -1.87 -16.83
C ALA A 201 11.30 -2.41 -16.85
N GLU A 202 11.92 -2.57 -15.68
CA GLU A 202 13.28 -3.10 -15.53
C GLU A 202 13.26 -4.57 -15.09
N THR A 203 14.32 -5.32 -15.40
CA THR A 203 14.45 -6.74 -15.01
C THR A 203 15.77 -7.03 -14.31
N ASN A 204 15.76 -8.00 -13.39
CA ASN A 204 16.92 -8.40 -12.62
C ASN A 204 17.51 -7.21 -11.85
N ILE A 205 16.75 -6.70 -10.88
CA ILE A 205 17.14 -5.53 -10.06
C ILE A 205 17.17 -5.92 -8.59
N ALA A 206 18.10 -5.35 -7.84
CA ALA A 206 18.20 -5.59 -6.41
C ALA A 206 18.49 -4.31 -5.61
N VAL A 207 17.90 -4.21 -4.42
CA VAL A 207 18.29 -3.26 -3.37
C VAL A 207 18.62 -4.07 -2.13
N THR A 208 19.84 -3.96 -1.63
CA THR A 208 20.30 -4.77 -0.50
C THR A 208 21.11 -3.96 0.51
N GLY A 209 21.07 -4.36 1.78
CA GLY A 209 21.97 -3.92 2.84
C GLY A 209 22.71 -5.12 3.44
N GLU A 210 23.93 -4.89 3.95
CA GLU A 210 24.69 -5.92 4.68
C GLU A 210 24.00 -6.30 6.00
N ASP A 211 23.41 -5.32 6.69
CA ASP A 211 22.60 -5.50 7.90
C ASP A 211 21.70 -4.26 8.14
N TRP A 212 20.98 -4.23 9.27
CA TRP A 212 20.08 -3.12 9.61
C TRP A 212 20.78 -1.81 10.00
N THR A 213 22.12 -1.76 9.97
CA THR A 213 22.88 -0.49 10.00
C THR A 213 23.05 0.11 8.60
N SER A 214 22.67 -0.61 7.54
CA SER A 214 22.43 -0.08 6.20
C SER A 214 21.06 0.57 6.14
N VAL A 215 20.99 1.90 6.17
CA VAL A 215 19.75 2.68 6.37
C VAL A 215 19.38 3.47 5.12
N LEU A 216 18.12 3.34 4.71
CA LEU A 216 17.44 4.24 3.78
C LEU A 216 16.48 5.14 4.57
N ASP A 217 16.69 6.45 4.53
CA ASP A 217 15.98 7.43 5.35
C ASP A 217 15.24 8.46 4.49
N GLY A 218 13.91 8.41 4.53
CA GLY A 218 13.06 9.24 3.69
C GLY A 218 12.85 10.66 4.23
N GLN A 219 13.30 10.98 5.43
CA GLN A 219 13.17 12.33 6.02
C GLN A 219 11.72 12.88 6.00
N GLY A 220 10.70 12.01 6.05
CA GLY A 220 9.29 12.36 5.87
C GLY A 220 8.74 13.38 6.86
N GLY A 221 9.28 13.38 8.09
CA GLY A 221 8.94 14.35 9.14
C GLY A 221 9.87 15.56 9.22
N THR A 222 10.94 15.59 8.42
CA THR A 222 11.92 16.68 8.39
C THR A 222 11.32 17.89 7.65
N PRO A 223 11.40 19.11 8.21
CA PRO A 223 10.92 20.30 7.52
C PRO A 223 11.58 20.49 6.15
N PHE A 224 10.79 20.95 5.19
CA PHE A 224 11.27 21.42 3.89
C PHE A 224 12.23 22.60 4.06
N GLU A 225 13.21 22.72 3.17
CA GLU A 225 14.19 23.79 3.17
C GLU A 225 13.66 25.11 2.58
N ASP A 226 12.42 25.10 2.07
CA ASP A 226 11.74 26.27 1.48
C ASP A 226 11.26 27.31 2.51
N GLY A 227 11.50 27.06 3.81
CA GLY A 227 11.11 27.94 4.90
C GLY A 227 9.62 27.90 5.26
N SER A 228 8.82 27.04 4.61
CA SER A 228 7.38 26.88 4.93
C SER A 228 7.13 26.27 6.31
N GLY A 229 8.12 25.54 6.85
CA GLY A 229 7.97 24.74 8.06
C GLY A 229 7.11 23.48 7.89
N LEU A 230 6.63 23.21 6.66
CA LEU A 230 5.94 21.96 6.33
C LEU A 230 6.93 20.82 6.16
N ASN A 231 6.42 19.60 6.16
CA ASN A 231 7.14 18.39 5.78
C ASN A 231 6.20 17.50 4.97
N TRP A 232 6.71 16.37 4.47
CA TRP A 232 5.89 15.43 3.71
C TRP A 232 4.66 15.01 4.49
N TRP A 233 4.81 14.60 5.75
CA TRP A 233 3.69 14.11 6.56
C TRP A 233 2.58 15.15 6.80
N ALA A 234 2.90 16.44 6.77
CA ALA A 234 1.92 17.52 6.87
C ALA A 234 0.91 17.54 5.70
N TRP A 235 1.30 17.03 4.52
CA TRP A 235 0.41 16.95 3.35
C TRP A 235 -0.74 15.96 3.54
N LYS A 236 -0.70 15.09 4.55
CA LYS A 236 -1.87 14.25 4.90
C LYS A 236 -3.06 15.09 5.36
N GLY A 237 -2.81 16.24 5.98
CA GLY A 237 -3.86 17.11 6.53
C GLY A 237 -4.56 16.55 7.78
N ARG A 238 -3.86 15.75 8.62
CA ARG A 238 -4.36 15.42 9.97
C ARG A 238 -4.44 16.71 10.79
N LYS A 239 -5.56 16.89 11.50
CA LYS A 239 -6.01 18.19 12.04
C LYS A 239 -5.22 18.57 13.31
N ALA A 240 -4.58 19.73 13.31
CA ALA A 240 -4.49 20.51 14.55
C ALA A 240 -5.77 21.36 14.66
N PRO A 241 -6.50 21.35 15.79
CA PRO A 241 -7.65 22.23 15.98
C PRO A 241 -7.27 23.70 15.74
N GLY A 242 -7.99 24.40 14.87
CA GLY A 242 -7.87 25.87 14.71
C GLY A 242 -6.87 26.41 13.67
N LYS A 243 -6.06 25.57 13.00
CA LYS A 243 -5.15 26.01 11.92
C LYS A 243 -5.24 25.07 10.70
N PRO A 244 -6.07 25.35 9.69
CA PRO A 244 -6.12 24.52 8.49
C PRO A 244 -4.78 24.60 7.74
N ASN A 245 -4.16 23.46 7.42
CA ASN A 245 -3.04 23.40 6.48
C ASN A 245 -3.59 23.51 5.04
N PRO A 246 -3.42 24.63 4.33
CA PRO A 246 -3.93 24.79 2.97
C PRO A 246 -3.17 23.93 1.95
N TYR A 247 -2.01 23.39 2.34
CA TYR A 247 -1.10 22.58 1.53
C TYR A 247 -1.25 21.08 1.89
N SER A 248 -2.42 20.49 1.63
CA SER A 248 -2.67 19.07 1.91
C SER A 248 -3.62 18.39 0.93
N GLU A 249 -3.52 17.06 0.83
CA GLU A 249 -4.25 16.19 -0.11
C GLU A 249 -5.79 16.24 0.06
N VAL A 250 -6.26 16.80 1.18
CA VAL A 250 -7.67 16.87 1.57
C VAL A 250 -8.26 18.29 1.51
N GLN A 251 -7.46 19.30 1.14
CA GLN A 251 -7.97 20.65 0.87
C GLN A 251 -8.31 20.81 -0.60
N VAL A 252 -9.33 21.63 -0.89
CA VAL A 252 -9.71 21.94 -2.27
C VAL A 252 -8.52 22.62 -2.93
N ASN A 253 -8.00 22.00 -3.99
CA ASN A 253 -6.85 22.53 -4.71
C ASN A 253 -7.36 23.41 -5.87
N PRO A 254 -7.02 24.71 -5.93
CA PRO A 254 -7.44 25.58 -7.03
C PRO A 254 -6.89 25.16 -8.39
N ASN A 255 -5.83 24.35 -8.44
CA ASN A 255 -5.29 23.78 -9.68
C ASN A 255 -6.20 22.69 -10.27
N ASN A 256 -7.10 22.11 -9.47
CA ASN A 256 -8.11 21.19 -9.97
C ASN A 256 -9.30 21.97 -10.56
N PRO A 257 -9.82 21.56 -11.74
CA PRO A 257 -10.81 22.33 -12.47
C PRO A 257 -12.11 22.50 -11.68
N GLN A 258 -12.82 23.59 -11.96
CA GLN A 258 -14.09 23.91 -11.28
C GLN A 258 -15.24 23.02 -11.76
N THR A 259 -15.16 22.50 -12.99
CA THR A 259 -16.17 21.59 -13.57
C THR A 259 -15.49 20.42 -14.30
N LEU A 260 -16.29 19.39 -14.62
CA LEU A 260 -15.84 18.23 -15.39
C LEU A 260 -16.09 18.38 -16.89
N ASP A 261 -16.60 19.52 -17.37
CA ASP A 261 -17.14 19.64 -18.73
C ASP A 261 -16.08 19.52 -19.82
N LEU A 262 -14.89 20.07 -19.59
CA LEU A 262 -13.77 19.97 -20.52
C LEU A 262 -13.07 18.61 -20.42
N LEU A 263 -13.11 17.95 -19.26
CA LEU A 263 -12.46 16.66 -19.04
C LEU A 263 -13.25 15.50 -19.67
N ALA A 264 -14.57 15.57 -19.59
CA ALA A 264 -15.45 14.51 -20.08
C ALA A 264 -16.68 15.10 -20.80
N PRO A 265 -16.48 15.76 -21.97
CA PRO A 265 -17.57 16.43 -22.68
C PRO A 265 -18.65 15.46 -23.20
N ALA A 266 -18.31 14.17 -23.33
CA ALA A 266 -19.25 13.14 -23.77
C ALA A 266 -20.24 12.67 -22.70
N LEU A 267 -19.99 12.97 -21.41
CA LEU A 267 -20.88 12.57 -20.30
C LEU A 267 -21.98 13.61 -20.05
N SER A 268 -23.16 13.13 -19.64
CA SER A 268 -24.28 13.98 -19.24
C SER A 268 -23.96 14.75 -17.94
N THR A 269 -24.74 15.80 -17.66
CA THR A 269 -24.64 16.56 -16.41
C THR A 269 -24.87 15.66 -15.20
N GLU A 270 -25.82 14.73 -15.29
CA GLU A 270 -26.17 13.77 -14.24
C GLU A 270 -25.04 12.76 -14.00
N GLU A 271 -24.41 12.25 -15.05
CA GLU A 271 -23.27 11.33 -14.94
C GLU A 271 -22.06 12.02 -14.28
N LYS A 272 -21.75 13.25 -14.68
CA LYS A 272 -20.70 14.06 -14.05
C LYS A 272 -21.01 14.35 -12.58
N GLN A 273 -22.27 14.70 -12.27
CA GLN A 273 -22.72 14.92 -10.90
C GLN A 273 -22.63 13.66 -10.05
N PHE A 274 -22.97 12.50 -10.61
CA PHE A 274 -22.86 11.21 -9.95
C PHE A 274 -21.41 10.86 -9.59
N ILE A 275 -20.48 11.07 -10.53
CA ILE A 275 -19.05 10.77 -10.32
C ILE A 275 -18.44 11.70 -9.27
N ARG A 276 -18.68 13.01 -9.38
CA ARG A 276 -18.06 14.00 -8.47
C ARG A 276 -18.71 14.02 -7.08
N GLY A 277 -19.95 13.58 -6.95
CA GLY A 277 -20.70 13.66 -5.71
C GLY A 277 -21.10 15.10 -5.34
N GLN A 278 -21.34 15.34 -4.05
CA GLN A 278 -21.85 16.63 -3.56
C GLN A 278 -20.72 17.59 -3.16
N GLY A 279 -20.92 18.88 -3.47
CA GLY A 279 -19.99 19.96 -3.13
C GLY A 279 -18.65 19.87 -3.85
N ASP A 280 -17.63 20.53 -3.28
CA ASP A 280 -16.31 20.70 -3.92
C ASP A 280 -15.24 19.72 -3.42
N LYS A 281 -15.59 18.77 -2.54
CA LYS A 281 -14.63 17.80 -1.97
C LYS A 281 -13.91 16.98 -3.05
N TRP A 282 -14.55 16.75 -4.20
CA TRP A 282 -13.93 16.05 -5.33
C TRP A 282 -12.74 16.78 -5.95
N ARG A 283 -12.59 18.09 -5.70
CA ARG A 283 -11.46 18.93 -6.15
C ARG A 283 -10.27 18.90 -5.20
N THR A 284 -10.35 18.12 -4.13
CA THR A 284 -9.17 17.80 -3.30
C THR A 284 -8.32 16.78 -4.05
N ASP A 285 -6.99 16.84 -3.98
CA ASP A 285 -6.12 15.96 -4.80
C ASP A 285 -6.40 14.47 -4.53
N SER A 286 -6.64 14.09 -3.27
CA SER A 286 -6.98 12.72 -2.86
C SER A 286 -8.31 12.19 -3.43
N ARG A 287 -9.19 13.08 -3.90
CA ARG A 287 -10.50 12.72 -4.50
C ARG A 287 -10.56 12.98 -5.99
N TYR A 288 -9.77 13.92 -6.49
CA TYR A 288 -9.72 14.25 -7.90
C TYR A 288 -9.13 13.10 -8.72
N LEU A 289 -8.04 12.47 -8.24
CA LEU A 289 -7.44 11.33 -8.93
C LEU A 289 -8.43 10.14 -9.11
N PRO A 290 -9.16 9.69 -8.06
CA PRO A 290 -10.25 8.73 -8.23
C PRO A 290 -11.31 9.16 -9.25
N VAL A 291 -11.69 10.44 -9.27
CA VAL A 291 -12.64 10.98 -10.27
C VAL A 291 -12.09 10.84 -11.69
N LEU A 292 -10.82 11.17 -11.92
CA LEU A 292 -10.17 10.98 -13.22
C LEU A 292 -10.19 9.50 -13.67
N SER A 293 -10.01 8.57 -12.73
CA SER A 293 -10.15 7.13 -13.02
C SER A 293 -11.59 6.76 -13.42
N GLU A 294 -12.62 7.21 -12.68
CA GLU A 294 -14.02 6.92 -13.03
C GLU A 294 -14.43 7.48 -14.40
N LEU A 295 -13.93 8.67 -14.73
CA LEU A 295 -14.11 9.31 -16.04
C LEU A 295 -13.36 8.59 -17.18
N GLY A 296 -12.43 7.70 -16.86
CA GLY A 296 -11.61 7.01 -17.87
C GLY A 296 -10.56 7.92 -18.51
N ILE A 297 -10.13 8.98 -17.80
CA ILE A 297 -9.06 9.86 -18.29
C ILE A 297 -7.76 9.04 -18.42
N PRO A 298 -7.02 9.12 -19.54
CA PRO A 298 -5.76 8.41 -19.69
C PRO A 298 -4.72 8.85 -18.66
N THR A 299 -3.88 7.94 -18.18
CA THR A 299 -2.82 8.23 -17.19
C THR A 299 -1.91 9.40 -17.59
N SER A 300 -1.58 9.51 -18.88
CA SER A 300 -0.76 10.61 -19.42
C SER A 300 -1.36 12.01 -19.22
N SER A 301 -2.66 12.10 -18.91
CA SER A 301 -3.40 13.34 -18.67
C SER A 301 -3.75 13.55 -17.20
N ARG A 302 -3.29 12.67 -16.31
CA ARG A 302 -3.53 12.76 -14.86
C ARG A 302 -2.29 13.34 -14.16
N VAL A 303 -2.06 14.63 -14.39
CA VAL A 303 -0.85 15.35 -13.96
C VAL A 303 -1.05 15.94 -12.56
N PHE A 304 -0.13 15.65 -11.64
CA PHE A 304 -0.07 16.21 -10.30
C PHE A 304 1.29 16.89 -10.07
N GLY A 305 2.17 16.39 -9.21
CA GLY A 305 3.49 16.99 -9.00
C GLY A 305 3.43 18.40 -8.38
N VAL A 306 4.27 19.33 -8.87
CA VAL A 306 4.35 20.70 -8.34
C VAL A 306 2.98 21.37 -8.38
N GLY A 307 2.57 21.97 -7.24
CA GLY A 307 1.24 22.56 -7.07
C GLY A 307 0.16 21.59 -6.57
N HIS A 308 0.50 20.31 -6.35
CA HIS A 308 -0.36 19.29 -5.79
C HIS A 308 0.30 18.60 -4.59
N TYR A 309 -0.50 17.94 -3.76
CA TYR A 309 -0.07 17.44 -2.44
C TYR A 309 -0.15 15.92 -2.30
N LEU A 310 0.09 15.19 -3.40
CA LEU A 310 0.17 13.73 -3.40
C LEU A 310 1.62 13.28 -3.14
N ARG A 311 1.89 12.76 -1.93
CA ARG A 311 3.22 12.32 -1.51
C ARG A 311 3.71 11.12 -2.34
N PRO A 312 5.00 11.04 -2.71
CA PRO A 312 5.56 9.87 -3.39
C PRO A 312 5.86 8.73 -2.41
N CYS A 313 5.82 7.48 -2.90
CA CYS A 313 6.32 6.31 -2.18
C CYS A 313 7.84 6.41 -1.96
N MET A 314 8.37 5.68 -0.99
CA MET A 314 9.82 5.60 -0.81
C MET A 314 10.47 4.71 -1.88
N ILE A 315 10.04 3.46 -2.00
CA ILE A 315 10.46 2.55 -3.08
C ILE A 315 9.25 2.20 -3.93
N GLU A 316 9.27 2.50 -5.24
CA GLU A 316 8.21 2.09 -6.16
C GLU A 316 8.82 1.46 -7.41
N PHE A 317 8.45 0.20 -7.68
CA PHE A 317 8.88 -0.53 -8.87
C PHE A 317 7.65 -0.90 -9.69
N ILE A 318 7.57 -0.41 -10.92
CA ILE A 318 6.40 -0.62 -11.78
C ILE A 318 6.78 -1.53 -12.94
N SER A 319 6.01 -2.59 -13.15
CA SER A 319 6.17 -3.56 -14.24
C SER A 319 7.57 -4.20 -14.30
N CYS A 320 8.19 -4.43 -13.14
CA CYS A 320 9.52 -5.03 -13.04
C CYS A 320 9.47 -6.56 -12.88
N ALA A 321 10.54 -7.26 -13.23
CA ALA A 321 10.62 -8.72 -13.05
C ALA A 321 11.96 -9.13 -12.44
N ASN A 322 11.97 -10.21 -11.65
CA ASN A 322 13.15 -10.69 -10.94
C ASN A 322 13.71 -9.57 -10.03
N VAL A 323 13.06 -9.38 -8.89
CA VAL A 323 13.34 -8.29 -7.96
C VAL A 323 13.76 -8.84 -6.60
N GLU A 324 14.87 -8.32 -6.05
CA GLU A 324 15.35 -8.66 -4.71
C GLU A 324 15.45 -7.41 -3.82
N LEU A 325 14.81 -7.45 -2.65
CA LEU A 325 14.86 -6.42 -1.61
C LEU A 325 15.36 -7.08 -0.33
N ARG A 326 16.54 -6.72 0.20
CA ARG A 326 17.14 -7.53 1.27
C ARG A 326 17.96 -6.79 2.31
N GLY A 327 17.77 -7.12 3.58
CA GLY A 327 18.77 -6.88 4.63
C GLY A 327 18.97 -5.45 5.13
N TYR A 328 18.37 -4.42 4.50
CA TYR A 328 18.49 -3.02 4.94
C TYR A 328 17.42 -2.63 5.98
N LYS A 329 17.63 -1.49 6.65
CA LYS A 329 16.60 -0.75 7.39
C LYS A 329 16.04 0.37 6.52
N ILE A 330 14.73 0.56 6.56
CA ILE A 330 14.03 1.71 5.98
C ILE A 330 13.28 2.47 7.08
N GLN A 331 13.36 3.80 7.06
CA GLN A 331 12.69 4.65 8.04
C GLN A 331 12.25 5.99 7.46
N ALA A 332 11.35 6.66 8.19
CA ALA A 332 10.88 8.02 7.90
C ALA A 332 10.37 8.21 6.45
N ALA A 333 9.65 7.23 5.89
CA ALA A 333 9.14 7.31 4.53
C ALA A 333 8.08 8.43 4.39
N PRO A 334 8.03 9.18 3.27
CA PRO A 334 6.99 10.18 3.02
C PRO A 334 5.57 9.60 2.98
N PHE A 335 5.45 8.38 2.45
CA PHE A 335 4.22 7.63 2.21
C PHE A 335 4.51 6.12 2.36
N TRP A 336 4.00 5.25 1.48
CA TRP A 336 4.27 3.81 1.48
C TRP A 336 5.77 3.51 1.34
N LEU A 337 6.27 2.55 2.11
CA LEU A 337 7.70 2.22 2.18
C LEU A 337 8.13 1.45 0.92
N HIS A 338 7.35 0.46 0.53
CA HIS A 338 7.62 -0.39 -0.64
C HIS A 338 6.35 -0.63 -1.44
N HIS A 339 6.34 -0.18 -2.69
CA HIS A 339 5.19 -0.27 -3.58
C HIS A 339 5.58 -0.89 -4.93
N PRO A 340 5.78 -2.22 -4.97
CA PRO A 340 5.91 -2.91 -6.23
C PRO A 340 4.53 -3.01 -6.89
N VAL A 341 4.42 -2.47 -8.10
CA VAL A 341 3.23 -2.49 -8.95
C VAL A 341 3.51 -3.38 -10.15
N LYS A 342 2.63 -4.36 -10.42
CA LYS A 342 2.75 -5.24 -11.59
C LYS A 342 4.10 -5.97 -11.68
N CYS A 343 4.74 -6.23 -10.53
CA CYS A 343 6.01 -6.93 -10.49
C CYS A 343 5.83 -8.45 -10.50
N SER A 344 6.84 -9.17 -10.99
CA SER A 344 6.86 -10.64 -10.92
C SER A 344 8.18 -11.20 -10.41
N HIS A 345 8.11 -12.34 -9.71
CA HIS A 345 9.28 -12.96 -9.06
C HIS A 345 9.99 -11.96 -8.14
N LEU A 346 9.26 -11.53 -7.12
CA LEU A 346 9.69 -10.53 -6.15
C LEU A 346 9.98 -11.20 -4.80
N HIS A 347 11.21 -11.05 -4.32
CA HIS A 347 11.63 -11.52 -3.00
C HIS A 347 11.99 -10.33 -2.12
N ILE A 348 11.35 -10.24 -0.95
CA ILE A 348 11.75 -9.33 0.11
C ILE A 348 12.13 -10.15 1.35
N GLU A 349 13.38 -10.01 1.79
CA GLU A 349 13.96 -10.83 2.86
C GLU A 349 14.71 -9.98 3.89
N LYS A 350 14.48 -10.20 5.19
CA LYS A 350 15.27 -9.58 6.28
C LYS A 350 15.31 -8.04 6.24
N VAL A 351 14.29 -7.40 5.68
CA VAL A 351 14.18 -5.94 5.72
C VAL A 351 13.57 -5.51 7.06
N ASN A 352 14.14 -4.48 7.68
CA ASN A 352 13.58 -3.82 8.86
C ASN A 352 12.84 -2.55 8.47
N MET A 353 11.52 -2.53 8.69
CA MET A 353 10.65 -1.42 8.34
C MET A 353 10.24 -0.70 9.62
N ASP A 354 10.72 0.53 9.80
CA ASP A 354 10.53 1.29 11.04
C ASP A 354 10.16 2.74 10.70
N SER A 355 8.87 2.97 10.45
CA SER A 355 8.37 4.27 10.00
C SER A 355 6.95 4.50 10.50
N MET A 356 6.79 5.46 11.41
CA MET A 356 5.51 5.78 12.08
C MET A 356 4.80 7.00 11.46
N GLY A 357 5.09 7.32 10.19
CA GLY A 357 4.43 8.40 9.47
C GLY A 357 2.99 8.06 9.06
N PRO A 358 2.17 9.07 8.67
CA PRO A 358 0.85 8.82 8.12
C PRO A 358 0.93 8.06 6.79
N ASN A 359 0.18 6.96 6.67
CA ASN A 359 0.25 6.07 5.51
C ASN A 359 1.66 5.50 5.31
N SER A 360 2.41 5.26 6.39
CA SER A 360 3.63 4.46 6.32
C SER A 360 3.28 2.98 6.35
N ASP A 361 2.63 2.51 5.29
CA ASP A 361 2.42 1.08 5.03
C ASP A 361 3.80 0.45 4.73
N GLY A 362 4.04 -0.76 5.25
CA GLY A 362 5.36 -1.41 5.16
C GLY A 362 5.66 -1.99 3.77
N PHE A 363 4.77 -2.85 3.27
CA PHE A 363 4.93 -3.52 1.98
C PHE A 363 3.59 -3.67 1.25
N ASP A 364 3.50 -3.07 0.06
CA ASP A 364 2.28 -2.90 -0.72
C ASP A 364 2.37 -3.58 -2.10
N PRO A 365 2.42 -4.92 -2.18
CA PRO A 365 2.44 -5.59 -3.47
C PRO A 365 1.11 -5.38 -4.19
N GLU A 366 1.15 -4.59 -5.25
CA GLU A 366 -0.01 -4.21 -6.03
C GLU A 366 0.02 -4.87 -7.43
N SER A 367 -1.00 -5.67 -7.75
CA SER A 367 -1.06 -6.42 -9.01
C SER A 367 0.18 -7.30 -9.28
N CYS A 368 0.86 -7.76 -8.24
CA CYS A 368 2.10 -8.54 -8.34
C CYS A 368 1.81 -10.04 -8.46
N ASP A 369 2.72 -10.78 -9.08
CA ASP A 369 2.61 -12.24 -9.27
C ASP A 369 3.88 -12.96 -8.81
N THR A 370 3.75 -13.98 -7.97
CA THR A 370 4.88 -14.76 -7.43
C THR A 370 5.76 -13.88 -6.55
N VAL A 371 5.36 -13.75 -5.30
CA VAL A 371 6.00 -12.90 -4.29
C VAL A 371 6.32 -13.73 -3.05
N LEU A 372 7.52 -13.56 -2.50
CA LEU A 372 7.91 -14.09 -1.20
C LEU A 372 8.33 -12.95 -0.26
N VAL A 373 7.70 -12.90 0.91
CA VAL A 373 8.05 -12.04 2.03
C VAL A 373 8.56 -12.93 3.15
N ASP A 374 9.83 -12.80 3.54
CA ASP A 374 10.49 -13.74 4.45
C ASP A 374 11.38 -13.04 5.48
N HIS A 375 11.27 -13.40 6.76
CA HIS A 375 12.13 -12.88 7.83
C HIS A 375 12.17 -11.34 7.99
N CYS A 376 11.13 -10.62 7.54
CA CYS A 376 11.06 -9.16 7.68
C CYS A 376 10.51 -8.74 9.05
N SER A 377 10.89 -7.54 9.50
CA SER A 377 10.36 -6.91 10.70
C SER A 377 9.60 -5.63 10.36
N PHE A 378 8.41 -5.46 10.94
CA PHE A 378 7.51 -4.34 10.66
C PHE A 378 7.16 -3.57 11.93
N ASN A 379 7.41 -2.27 11.91
CA ASN A 379 6.92 -1.27 12.83
C ASN A 379 6.43 -0.06 12.02
N THR A 380 5.12 -0.02 11.77
CA THR A 380 4.53 0.82 10.71
C THR A 380 3.44 1.74 11.24
N GLY A 381 3.39 2.97 10.73
CA GLY A 381 2.32 3.94 11.05
C GLY A 381 0.98 3.66 10.36
N ASP A 382 0.92 2.63 9.50
CA ASP A 382 -0.30 2.09 8.89
C ASP A 382 -0.18 0.56 8.77
N ASP A 383 -0.79 -0.10 7.78
CA ASP A 383 -0.71 -1.55 7.59
C ASP A 383 0.75 -2.06 7.46
N CYS A 384 1.12 -3.15 8.14
CA CYS A 384 2.46 -3.74 8.00
C CYS A 384 2.66 -4.28 6.58
N ILE A 385 1.68 -5.04 6.09
CA ILE A 385 1.61 -5.53 4.72
C ILE A 385 0.20 -5.24 4.21
N ALA A 386 0.09 -4.61 3.04
CA ALA A 386 -1.18 -4.34 2.38
C ALA A 386 -1.16 -4.80 0.92
N ILE A 387 -1.68 -6.00 0.66
CA ILE A 387 -1.79 -6.53 -0.71
C ILE A 387 -2.91 -5.80 -1.44
N LYS A 388 -2.62 -5.30 -2.65
CA LYS A 388 -3.52 -4.45 -3.45
C LYS A 388 -3.57 -4.92 -4.91
N SER A 389 -4.50 -4.38 -5.68
CA SER A 389 -4.66 -4.67 -7.11
C SER A 389 -5.50 -3.58 -7.81
N GLY A 390 -5.22 -2.31 -7.53
CA GLY A 390 -5.91 -1.17 -8.12
C GLY A 390 -7.25 -0.80 -7.51
N LYS A 391 -7.73 0.39 -7.91
CA LYS A 391 -8.94 1.02 -7.40
C LYS A 391 -9.78 1.59 -8.55
N ASN A 392 -11.10 1.67 -8.36
CA ASN A 392 -12.05 2.19 -9.35
C ASN A 392 -11.98 1.43 -10.68
N ARG A 393 -11.67 2.14 -11.78
CA ARG A 393 -11.55 1.57 -13.13
C ARG A 393 -10.12 1.17 -13.48
N ASP A 394 -9.13 1.55 -12.69
CA ASP A 394 -7.70 1.29 -12.94
C ASP A 394 -7.35 -0.17 -12.56
N THR A 395 -7.84 -1.11 -13.37
CA THR A 395 -7.73 -2.56 -13.16
C THR A 395 -6.82 -3.26 -14.17
N GLN A 396 -6.26 -2.52 -15.13
CA GLN A 396 -5.49 -3.03 -16.26
C GLN A 396 -4.18 -3.74 -15.86
N MET A 397 -3.67 -3.49 -14.66
CA MET A 397 -2.48 -4.19 -14.14
C MET A 397 -2.81 -5.65 -13.72
N GLY A 398 -4.08 -6.00 -13.58
CA GLY A 398 -4.52 -7.36 -13.23
C GLY A 398 -4.43 -7.66 -11.72
N PRO A 399 -4.71 -8.90 -11.31
CA PRO A 399 -4.80 -9.26 -9.90
C PRO A 399 -3.43 -9.35 -9.23
N SER A 400 -3.41 -9.19 -7.90
CA SER A 400 -2.30 -9.66 -7.07
C SER A 400 -2.47 -11.14 -6.76
N ARG A 401 -1.45 -11.96 -6.98
CA ARG A 401 -1.54 -13.39 -6.76
C ARG A 401 -0.23 -14.12 -6.49
N ASN A 402 -0.36 -15.32 -5.93
CA ASN A 402 0.76 -16.22 -5.62
C ASN A 402 1.75 -15.55 -4.66
N ILE A 403 1.25 -15.15 -3.49
CA ILE A 403 2.01 -14.38 -2.49
C ILE A 403 2.17 -15.24 -1.23
N VAL A 404 3.41 -15.44 -0.79
CA VAL A 404 3.73 -16.11 0.47
C VAL A 404 4.36 -15.11 1.45
N ILE A 405 3.85 -15.07 2.67
CA ILE A 405 4.36 -14.29 3.80
C ILE A 405 4.74 -15.27 4.91
N GLN A 406 6.00 -15.28 5.33
CA GLN A 406 6.47 -16.22 6.34
C GLN A 406 7.62 -15.68 7.21
N HIS A 407 7.72 -16.22 8.42
CA HIS A 407 8.79 -15.91 9.39
C HIS A 407 8.95 -14.41 9.70
N CYS A 408 7.90 -13.62 9.49
CA CYS A 408 7.93 -12.18 9.72
C CYS A 408 7.48 -11.82 11.14
N THR A 409 7.98 -10.70 11.64
CA THR A 409 7.60 -10.12 12.92
C THR A 409 6.89 -8.79 12.73
N MET A 410 5.69 -8.64 13.29
CA MET A 410 4.91 -7.40 13.26
C MET A 410 4.80 -6.80 14.66
N ASN A 411 5.40 -5.63 14.86
CA ASN A 411 5.53 -4.94 16.14
C ASN A 411 4.43 -3.90 16.40
N SER A 412 3.91 -3.26 15.35
CA SER A 412 2.75 -2.36 15.36
C SER A 412 2.25 -2.07 13.94
N GLY A 413 1.01 -1.60 13.79
CA GLY A 413 0.41 -1.17 12.54
C GLY A 413 -1.12 -1.11 12.53
N HIS A 414 -1.72 -0.67 11.44
CA HIS A 414 -3.18 -0.72 11.27
C HIS A 414 -3.72 -2.11 10.94
N GLY A 415 -2.86 -3.02 10.48
CA GLY A 415 -3.17 -4.39 10.11
C GLY A 415 -1.88 -5.16 9.87
N ALA A 416 -1.71 -6.34 10.48
CA ALA A 416 -0.46 -7.10 10.32
C ALA A 416 -0.37 -7.75 8.93
N VAL A 417 -1.44 -8.42 8.51
CA VAL A 417 -1.62 -8.88 7.13
C VAL A 417 -2.95 -8.33 6.61
N THR A 418 -2.88 -7.37 5.70
CA THR A 418 -4.03 -6.69 5.11
C THR A 418 -4.17 -7.00 3.63
N LEU A 419 -5.38 -7.30 3.18
CA LEU A 419 -5.78 -7.34 1.77
C LEU A 419 -6.75 -6.17 1.51
N GLY A 420 -6.40 -5.27 0.59
CA GLY A 420 -7.19 -4.09 0.23
C GLY A 420 -6.76 -2.77 0.91
N SER A 421 -7.53 -1.69 0.78
CA SER A 421 -8.88 -1.64 0.21
C SER A 421 -8.92 -1.64 -1.31
N GLU A 422 -7.78 -1.35 -1.95
CA GLU A 422 -7.61 -1.23 -3.39
C GLU A 422 -7.48 -2.64 -3.98
N MET A 423 -8.60 -3.33 -4.21
CA MET A 423 -8.64 -4.72 -4.68
C MET A 423 -9.44 -4.91 -5.98
N ALA A 424 -9.58 -3.85 -6.78
CA ALA A 424 -10.53 -3.80 -7.89
C ALA A 424 -10.26 -4.83 -9.01
N ALA A 425 -8.99 -5.16 -9.28
CA ALA A 425 -8.63 -6.20 -10.24
C ALA A 425 -8.61 -7.63 -9.66
N GLY A 426 -8.71 -7.77 -8.33
CA GLY A 426 -8.73 -9.04 -7.62
C GLY A 426 -7.44 -9.37 -6.86
N ILE A 427 -7.59 -10.10 -5.75
CA ILE A 427 -6.50 -10.67 -4.97
C ILE A 427 -6.80 -12.15 -4.76
N GLU A 428 -5.84 -13.02 -5.10
CA GLU A 428 -5.99 -14.47 -4.91
C GLU A 428 -4.71 -15.23 -4.63
N HIS A 429 -4.80 -16.39 -3.99
CA HIS A 429 -3.67 -17.26 -3.67
C HIS A 429 -2.62 -16.55 -2.81
N VAL A 430 -3.08 -16.13 -1.63
CA VAL A 430 -2.25 -15.52 -0.59
C VAL A 430 -2.10 -16.50 0.57
N TYR A 431 -0.86 -16.68 1.02
CA TYR A 431 -0.49 -17.65 2.06
C TYR A 431 0.31 -16.93 3.14
N ALA A 432 -0.21 -16.90 4.37
CA ALA A 432 0.46 -16.34 5.53
C ALA A 432 0.75 -17.47 6.54
N GLN A 433 2.02 -17.74 6.84
CA GLN A 433 2.39 -18.84 7.73
C GLN A 433 3.55 -18.50 8.66
N ASP A 434 3.56 -19.09 9.85
CA ASP A 434 4.69 -19.03 10.77
C ASP A 434 5.07 -17.56 11.09
N LEU A 435 4.10 -16.83 11.64
CA LEU A 435 4.18 -15.38 11.88
C LEU A 435 4.09 -15.02 13.35
N ASP A 436 4.86 -14.03 13.77
CA ASP A 436 4.84 -13.46 15.11
C ASP A 436 4.31 -12.01 15.07
N PHE A 437 3.06 -11.80 15.47
CA PHE A 437 2.48 -10.47 15.64
C PHE A 437 2.71 -10.01 17.08
N ASN A 438 3.95 -9.66 17.37
CA ASN A 438 4.40 -9.33 18.72
C ASN A 438 3.65 -8.16 19.35
N ASN A 439 3.18 -7.19 18.55
CA ASN A 439 2.46 -6.01 19.04
C ASN A 439 3.17 -5.37 20.28
N ILE A 440 4.49 -5.18 20.19
CA ILE A 440 5.31 -4.74 21.35
C ILE A 440 4.94 -3.33 21.83
N HIS A 441 4.28 -2.54 20.97
CA HIS A 441 3.83 -1.18 21.27
C HIS A 441 2.36 -1.11 21.70
N TRP A 442 1.77 -2.22 22.15
CA TRP A 442 0.35 -2.33 22.52
C TRP A 442 -0.17 -1.24 23.48
N LYS A 443 0.70 -0.66 24.32
CA LYS A 443 0.34 0.42 25.26
C LYS A 443 0.18 1.79 24.61
N SER A 444 0.97 2.09 23.58
CA SER A 444 1.10 3.44 23.01
C SER A 444 0.47 3.53 21.63
N ASP A 445 0.85 2.63 20.75
CA ASP A 445 0.36 2.55 19.38
C ASP A 445 0.18 1.07 19.04
N PRO A 446 -0.95 0.47 19.44
CA PRO A 446 -1.18 -0.95 19.25
C PRO A 446 -1.44 -1.30 17.79
N LEU A 447 -1.09 -2.52 17.43
CA LEU A 447 -1.66 -3.19 16.27
C LEU A 447 -3.19 -3.11 16.32
N ASN A 448 -3.83 -2.52 15.31
CA ASN A 448 -5.29 -2.32 15.30
C ASN A 448 -6.08 -3.61 15.06
N THR A 449 -5.57 -4.47 14.16
CA THR A 449 -6.12 -5.78 13.82
C THR A 449 -5.01 -6.67 13.26
N ALA A 450 -5.15 -8.00 13.37
CA ALA A 450 -4.11 -8.92 12.93
C ALA A 450 -4.29 -9.33 11.46
N ILE A 451 -5.47 -9.87 11.14
CA ILE A 451 -5.79 -10.40 9.81
C ILE A 451 -6.93 -9.57 9.25
N ARG A 452 -6.67 -8.83 8.18
CA ARG A 452 -7.58 -7.77 7.71
C ARG A 452 -7.90 -7.88 6.22
N MET A 453 -9.17 -7.72 5.88
CA MET A 453 -9.66 -7.59 4.51
C MET A 453 -10.56 -6.37 4.42
N LYS A 454 -10.31 -5.51 3.44
CA LYS A 454 -11.04 -4.26 3.23
C LYS A 454 -11.54 -4.16 1.80
N THR A 455 -12.79 -3.78 1.63
CA THR A 455 -13.37 -3.41 0.34
C THR A 455 -14.68 -2.64 0.55
N ASN A 456 -15.26 -2.13 -0.53
CA ASN A 456 -16.60 -1.55 -0.53
C ASN A 456 -17.22 -1.67 -1.94
N MET A 457 -18.45 -1.15 -2.07
CA MET A 457 -19.23 -1.19 -3.31
C MET A 457 -18.63 -0.39 -4.49
N ASN A 458 -17.54 0.35 -4.30
CA ASN A 458 -16.81 0.99 -5.40
C ASN A 458 -15.82 0.04 -6.08
N ARG A 459 -15.26 -0.92 -5.34
CA ARG A 459 -14.07 -1.65 -5.79
C ARG A 459 -14.36 -2.70 -6.85
N GLY A 460 -15.46 -3.44 -6.73
CA GLY A 460 -15.66 -4.66 -7.53
C GLY A 460 -14.60 -5.72 -7.20
N GLY A 461 -14.13 -6.43 -8.22
CA GLY A 461 -13.06 -7.41 -8.06
C GLY A 461 -13.42 -8.55 -7.11
N TYR A 462 -12.38 -9.18 -6.57
CA TYR A 462 -12.53 -10.30 -5.64
C TYR A 462 -11.40 -10.36 -4.62
N LEU A 463 -11.69 -10.89 -3.44
CA LEU A 463 -10.71 -11.38 -2.46
C LEU A 463 -10.99 -12.87 -2.25
N ARG A 464 -10.09 -13.75 -2.68
CA ARG A 464 -10.29 -15.20 -2.52
C ARG A 464 -9.03 -16.01 -2.33
N HIS A 465 -9.17 -17.26 -1.91
CA HIS A 465 -8.04 -18.19 -1.72
C HIS A 465 -6.97 -17.59 -0.79
N PHE A 466 -7.42 -17.18 0.40
CA PHE A 466 -6.54 -16.66 1.45
C PHE A 466 -6.38 -17.71 2.54
N TYR A 467 -5.14 -18.11 2.79
CA TYR A 467 -4.78 -19.16 3.74
C TYR A 467 -3.86 -18.59 4.80
N VAL A 468 -4.20 -18.79 6.07
CA VAL A 468 -3.41 -18.37 7.23
C VAL A 468 -3.20 -19.57 8.13
N ARG A 469 -1.95 -19.83 8.56
CA ARG A 469 -1.65 -20.83 9.59
C ARG A 469 -0.54 -20.41 10.53
N ASN A 470 -0.49 -21.01 11.72
CA ASN A 470 0.63 -20.88 12.65
C ASN A 470 0.98 -19.42 12.95
N VAL A 471 0.03 -18.69 13.54
CA VAL A 471 0.21 -17.28 13.91
C VAL A 471 0.20 -17.14 15.42
N ARG A 472 1.22 -16.49 15.97
CA ARG A 472 1.31 -16.17 17.39
C ARG A 472 1.14 -14.67 17.59
N ILE A 473 0.24 -14.28 18.50
CA ILE A 473 -0.07 -12.88 18.81
C ILE A 473 0.03 -12.70 20.33
N PRO A 474 1.25 -12.64 20.91
CA PRO A 474 1.43 -12.71 22.36
C PRO A 474 0.79 -11.52 23.11
N ASN A 475 0.74 -10.34 22.49
CA ASN A 475 0.24 -9.11 23.11
C ASN A 475 -1.08 -8.62 22.48
N GLY A 476 -1.92 -9.55 22.01
CA GLY A 476 -3.22 -9.23 21.43
C GLY A 476 -3.16 -8.16 20.33
N VAL A 477 -4.27 -7.44 20.16
CA VAL A 477 -4.39 -6.23 19.33
C VAL A 477 -5.04 -5.13 20.17
N LYS A 478 -5.42 -4.01 19.56
CA LYS A 478 -6.19 -2.96 20.22
C LYS A 478 -7.41 -3.53 20.97
N THR A 479 -7.53 -3.18 22.26
CA THR A 479 -8.58 -3.69 23.16
C THR A 479 -9.80 -2.76 23.26
N THR A 480 -9.77 -1.64 22.52
CA THR A 480 -10.87 -0.68 22.37
C THR A 480 -11.43 -0.73 20.96
N ALA A 481 -12.75 -0.61 20.83
CA ALA A 481 -13.41 -0.54 19.54
C ALA A 481 -13.04 0.74 18.79
N SER A 482 -12.81 0.63 17.49
CA SER A 482 -12.94 1.73 16.53
C SER A 482 -13.98 1.35 15.49
N PHE A 483 -15.12 2.02 15.53
CA PHE A 483 -16.28 1.69 14.70
C PHE A 483 -16.17 2.27 13.29
N TYR A 484 -16.62 1.53 12.28
CA TYR A 484 -16.81 2.12 10.95
C TYR A 484 -18.00 3.10 10.93
N ARG A 485 -18.06 3.92 9.89
CA ARG A 485 -19.10 4.93 9.70
C ARG A 485 -20.03 4.50 8.57
N PRO A 486 -21.23 3.99 8.86
CA PRO A 486 -22.19 3.66 7.81
C PRO A 486 -22.70 4.92 7.10
N LEU A 487 -23.18 4.77 5.88
CA LEU A 487 -23.88 5.84 5.17
C LEU A 487 -25.23 6.17 5.82
N PRO A 488 -25.73 7.42 5.70
CA PRO A 488 -27.10 7.75 6.07
C PRO A 488 -28.12 6.80 5.42
N GLY A 489 -29.06 6.28 6.21
CA GLY A 489 -30.06 5.32 5.76
C GLY A 489 -29.62 3.85 5.78
N SER A 490 -28.40 3.55 6.23
CA SER A 490 -27.99 2.17 6.50
C SER A 490 -28.84 1.53 7.59
N GLN A 491 -29.11 0.24 7.44
CA GLN A 491 -29.76 -0.58 8.46
C GLN A 491 -28.82 -0.95 9.62
N ILE A 492 -27.50 -0.78 9.42
CA ILE A 492 -26.52 -1.04 10.46
C ILE A 492 -26.40 0.21 11.36
N PRO A 493 -26.61 0.08 12.67
CA PRO A 493 -26.53 1.22 13.58
C PRO A 493 -25.15 1.87 13.60
N VAL A 494 -25.12 3.18 13.77
CA VAL A 494 -23.87 3.94 13.98
C VAL A 494 -23.20 3.45 15.28
N GLN A 495 -21.87 3.40 15.32
CA GLN A 495 -21.07 2.95 16.48
C GLN A 495 -21.36 1.51 16.95
N SER A 496 -21.70 0.60 16.02
CA SER A 496 -22.00 -0.80 16.36
C SER A 496 -20.98 -1.83 15.89
N VAL A 497 -20.29 -1.60 14.75
CA VAL A 497 -19.37 -2.59 14.16
C VAL A 497 -17.92 -2.11 14.24
N PRO A 498 -17.05 -2.76 15.05
CA PRO A 498 -15.68 -2.32 15.31
C PRO A 498 -14.70 -2.75 14.21
N SER A 499 -15.06 -2.58 12.94
CA SER A 499 -14.23 -3.02 11.79
C SER A 499 -13.07 -2.08 11.44
N THR A 500 -13.02 -0.87 12.02
CA THR A 500 -11.84 0.00 11.83
C THR A 500 -10.66 -0.50 12.66
N ALA A 501 -10.89 -0.91 13.91
CA ALA A 501 -9.92 -1.53 14.80
C ALA A 501 -10.60 -2.21 16.00
N GLY A 502 -9.92 -3.19 16.59
CA GLY A 502 -10.36 -3.85 17.83
C GLY A 502 -10.71 -5.32 17.69
N ALA A 503 -10.60 -5.90 16.49
CA ALA A 503 -10.82 -7.32 16.26
C ALA A 503 -9.53 -8.03 15.79
N ILE A 504 -9.35 -9.30 16.14
CA ILE A 504 -8.22 -10.10 15.66
C ILE A 504 -8.34 -10.32 14.16
N ILE A 505 -9.50 -10.81 13.71
CA ILE A 505 -9.83 -10.98 12.29
C ILE A 505 -10.91 -9.97 11.90
N THR A 506 -10.67 -9.23 10.81
CA THR A 506 -11.63 -8.26 10.29
C THR A 506 -11.82 -8.45 8.79
N ILE A 507 -13.05 -8.68 8.36
CA ILE A 507 -13.47 -8.50 6.96
C ILE A 507 -14.48 -7.36 6.94
N ASP A 508 -14.11 -6.25 6.30
CA ASP A 508 -14.93 -5.06 6.14
C ASP A 508 -15.24 -4.83 4.66
N CYS A 509 -16.46 -5.18 4.24
CA CYS A 509 -16.93 -4.99 2.87
C CYS A 509 -17.76 -3.70 2.68
N ASP A 510 -17.75 -2.81 3.66
CA ASP A 510 -18.34 -1.47 3.56
C ASP A 510 -17.34 -0.43 4.06
N TYR A 511 -16.05 -0.65 3.76
CA TYR A 511 -14.94 0.18 4.23
C TYR A 511 -15.05 1.60 3.69
N ALA A 512 -15.10 2.58 4.61
CA ALA A 512 -15.18 4.01 4.32
C ALA A 512 -16.14 4.34 3.14
N PRO A 513 -17.44 4.02 3.24
CA PRO A 513 -18.32 4.07 2.08
C PRO A 513 -18.65 5.51 1.65
N ALA A 514 -18.50 6.47 2.57
CA ALA A 514 -18.67 7.90 2.30
C ALA A 514 -17.52 8.54 1.50
N ASP A 515 -16.44 7.79 1.28
CA ASP A 515 -15.26 8.28 0.59
C ASP A 515 -15.34 8.13 -0.94
N ASP A 516 -16.25 7.29 -1.43
CA ASP A 516 -16.41 6.99 -2.85
C ASP A 516 -17.85 7.31 -3.30
N SER A 517 -18.01 8.21 -4.27
CA SER A 517 -19.35 8.57 -4.81
C SER A 517 -19.94 7.46 -5.68
N VAL A 518 -19.11 6.79 -6.48
CA VAL A 518 -19.50 5.67 -7.35
C VAL A 518 -19.40 4.37 -6.56
N ARG A 519 -20.53 3.71 -6.30
CA ARG A 519 -20.64 2.48 -5.49
C ARG A 519 -21.48 1.44 -6.22
N THR A 520 -21.07 1.13 -7.45
CA THR A 520 -21.84 0.36 -8.43
C THR A 520 -21.25 -1.01 -8.76
N ARG A 521 -20.19 -1.43 -8.04
CA ARG A 521 -19.41 -2.64 -8.31
C ARG A 521 -19.26 -3.44 -7.01
N PRO A 522 -20.23 -4.33 -6.70
CA PRO A 522 -20.16 -5.15 -5.50
C PRO A 522 -18.94 -6.09 -5.55
N PRO A 523 -18.16 -6.19 -4.46
CA PRO A 523 -17.01 -7.08 -4.40
C PRO A 523 -17.44 -8.53 -4.14
N ILE A 524 -16.58 -9.49 -4.52
CA ILE A 524 -16.74 -10.91 -4.19
C ILE A 524 -15.70 -11.31 -3.14
N ILE A 525 -16.13 -11.87 -2.01
CA ILE A 525 -15.24 -12.31 -0.94
C ILE A 525 -15.53 -13.78 -0.66
N SER A 526 -14.54 -14.66 -0.88
CA SER A 526 -14.74 -16.09 -0.64
C SER A 526 -13.48 -16.89 -0.35
N ASP A 527 -13.62 -18.14 0.11
CA ASP A 527 -12.50 -19.10 0.21
C ASP A 527 -11.37 -18.59 1.11
N ILE A 528 -11.72 -18.37 2.38
CA ILE A 528 -10.84 -17.82 3.41
C ILE A 528 -10.65 -18.88 4.48
N HIS A 529 -9.40 -19.27 4.73
CA HIS A 529 -9.06 -20.36 5.62
C HIS A 529 -8.01 -19.90 6.62
N ILE A 530 -8.38 -19.87 7.90
CA ILE A 530 -7.52 -19.42 9.00
C ILE A 530 -7.42 -20.55 10.01
N GLU A 531 -6.22 -21.00 10.32
CA GLU A 531 -5.97 -22.05 11.29
C GLU A 531 -4.82 -21.75 12.26
N HIS A 532 -4.82 -22.34 13.45
CA HIS A 532 -3.70 -22.26 14.40
C HIS A 532 -3.25 -20.82 14.74
N VAL A 533 -4.22 -19.94 15.01
CA VAL A 533 -3.97 -18.59 15.52
C VAL A 533 -4.08 -18.60 17.04
N ASN A 534 -3.01 -18.21 17.75
CA ASN A 534 -2.96 -18.19 19.21
C ASN A 534 -2.71 -16.77 19.72
N VAL A 535 -3.63 -16.25 20.53
CA VAL A 535 -3.65 -14.85 20.97
C VAL A 535 -3.53 -14.77 22.49
N GLY A 536 -2.52 -14.03 22.95
CA GLY A 536 -2.33 -13.69 24.35
C GLY A 536 -3.10 -12.42 24.76
N ASN A 537 -3.23 -12.24 26.06
CA ASN A 537 -3.90 -11.07 26.64
C ASN A 537 -2.86 -10.04 27.09
N VAL A 538 -3.23 -8.77 27.07
CA VAL A 538 -2.48 -7.67 27.67
C VAL A 538 -3.25 -7.07 28.84
N GLU A 539 -2.52 -6.63 29.87
CA GLU A 539 -3.12 -5.99 31.05
C GLU A 539 -3.54 -4.55 30.73
N THR A 540 -4.84 -4.29 30.81
CA THR A 540 -5.41 -2.94 30.69
C THR A 540 -5.98 -2.49 32.04
N GLU A 541 -6.33 -1.21 32.18
CA GLU A 541 -7.01 -0.70 33.38
C GLU A 541 -8.31 -1.46 33.71
N GLN A 542 -8.95 -2.06 32.70
CA GLN A 542 -10.23 -2.76 32.84
C GLN A 542 -10.04 -4.28 32.96
N GLY A 543 -8.79 -4.76 33.04
CA GLY A 543 -8.41 -6.16 33.12
C GLY A 543 -7.61 -6.66 31.92
N ALA A 544 -7.25 -7.94 31.95
CA ALA A 544 -6.52 -8.60 30.89
C ALA A 544 -7.42 -8.92 29.69
N PHE A 545 -7.06 -8.41 28.50
CA PHE A 545 -7.80 -8.67 27.26
C PHE A 545 -6.86 -8.87 26.06
N SER A 546 -7.27 -9.71 25.11
CA SER A 546 -6.61 -9.89 23.83
C SER A 546 -7.05 -8.87 22.77
N SER A 547 -8.32 -8.48 22.79
CA SER A 547 -8.93 -7.57 21.81
C SER A 547 -10.28 -7.05 22.32
N TYR A 548 -10.95 -6.20 21.53
CA TYR A 548 -12.34 -5.83 21.79
C TYR A 548 -13.30 -6.96 21.40
N GLN A 549 -13.16 -7.54 20.20
CA GLN A 549 -13.89 -8.72 19.72
C GLN A 549 -12.93 -9.74 19.09
N ALA A 550 -13.31 -11.01 19.02
CA ALA A 550 -12.47 -12.02 18.38
C ALA A 550 -12.41 -11.77 16.87
N PHE A 551 -13.57 -11.64 16.22
CA PHE A 551 -13.64 -11.36 14.80
C PHE A 551 -14.89 -10.58 14.38
N VAL A 552 -14.75 -9.84 13.28
CA VAL A 552 -15.81 -9.05 12.64
C VAL A 552 -15.86 -9.43 11.16
N LEU A 553 -16.98 -10.02 10.73
CA LEU A 553 -17.25 -10.30 9.31
C LEU A 553 -18.43 -9.44 8.85
N LEU A 554 -18.12 -8.23 8.38
CA LEU A 554 -19.06 -7.30 7.76
C LEU A 554 -19.06 -7.54 6.25
N GLY A 555 -20.02 -8.34 5.78
CA GLY A 555 -20.24 -8.57 4.35
C GLY A 555 -20.81 -7.35 3.64
N PRO A 556 -20.93 -7.40 2.30
CA PRO A 556 -21.33 -6.24 1.51
C PRO A 556 -22.70 -5.72 1.94
N VAL A 557 -22.78 -4.41 2.24
CA VAL A 557 -23.98 -3.74 2.77
C VAL A 557 -24.83 -3.21 1.61
N ALA A 558 -25.98 -3.84 1.35
CA ALA A 558 -26.81 -3.54 0.18
C ALA A 558 -27.26 -2.07 0.10
N SER A 559 -27.53 -1.41 1.24
CA SER A 559 -27.92 0.01 1.27
C SER A 559 -26.81 0.97 0.81
N SER A 560 -25.55 0.52 0.79
CA SER A 560 -24.43 1.33 0.32
C SER A 560 -24.28 1.32 -1.21
N PHE A 561 -24.91 0.37 -1.89
CA PHE A 561 -24.88 0.25 -3.35
C PHE A 561 -25.77 1.32 -4.01
N ASN A 562 -25.24 2.00 -5.04
CA ASN A 562 -25.97 3.02 -5.80
C ASN A 562 -25.94 2.79 -7.31
N GLY A 563 -25.75 1.54 -7.74
CA GLY A 563 -25.80 1.15 -9.14
C GLY A 563 -27.19 0.69 -9.58
N LYS A 564 -27.22 -0.08 -10.67
CA LYS A 564 -28.47 -0.61 -11.25
C LYS A 564 -29.21 -1.51 -10.25
N LEU A 565 -30.48 -1.21 -9.99
CA LEU A 565 -31.35 -2.02 -9.15
C LEU A 565 -31.39 -3.49 -9.62
N GLY A 566 -31.38 -4.43 -8.67
CA GLY A 566 -31.36 -5.86 -8.94
C GLY A 566 -29.97 -6.43 -9.26
N SER A 567 -28.91 -5.61 -9.22
CA SER A 567 -27.53 -6.13 -9.29
C SER A 567 -27.27 -7.10 -8.14
N PRO A 568 -26.68 -8.28 -8.40
CA PRO A 568 -26.42 -9.25 -7.35
C PRO A 568 -25.36 -8.72 -6.39
N ILE A 569 -25.65 -8.81 -5.09
CA ILE A 569 -24.73 -8.52 -3.99
C ILE A 569 -24.58 -9.82 -3.22
N PHE A 570 -23.39 -10.42 -3.30
CA PHE A 570 -23.14 -11.71 -2.69
C PHE A 570 -22.67 -11.56 -1.24
N PRO A 571 -23.06 -12.46 -0.33
CA PRO A 571 -22.47 -12.53 1.00
C PRO A 571 -20.97 -12.84 0.93
N ILE A 572 -20.26 -12.66 2.04
CA ILE A 572 -18.98 -13.35 2.26
C ILE A 572 -19.25 -14.86 2.25
N GLN A 573 -18.44 -15.66 1.56
CA GLN A 573 -18.69 -17.10 1.39
C GLN A 573 -17.50 -17.99 1.78
N ARG A 574 -17.78 -19.20 2.29
CA ARG A 574 -16.75 -20.26 2.47
C ARG A 574 -15.58 -19.77 3.31
N VAL A 575 -15.86 -19.39 4.55
CA VAL A 575 -14.86 -18.98 5.53
C VAL A 575 -14.71 -20.13 6.53
N SER A 576 -13.48 -20.56 6.80
CA SER A 576 -13.20 -21.52 7.89
C SER A 576 -12.20 -20.93 8.88
N ILE A 577 -12.53 -20.98 10.16
CA ILE A 577 -11.63 -20.63 11.28
C ILE A 577 -11.47 -21.89 12.15
N ARG A 578 -10.24 -22.40 12.27
CA ARG A 578 -10.00 -23.72 12.86
C ARG A 578 -8.84 -23.75 13.85
N HIS A 579 -8.98 -24.45 14.97
CA HIS A 579 -7.90 -24.63 15.94
C HIS A 579 -7.27 -23.30 16.39
N CYS A 580 -8.11 -22.31 16.67
CA CYS A 580 -7.68 -20.96 17.05
C CYS A 580 -8.05 -20.67 18.49
N ASP A 581 -7.18 -19.97 19.23
CA ASP A 581 -7.45 -19.44 20.56
C ASP A 581 -7.32 -17.92 20.54
N PHE A 582 -8.45 -17.23 20.62
CA PHE A 582 -8.51 -15.76 20.56
C PHE A 582 -8.34 -15.09 21.93
N GLY A 583 -8.05 -15.84 22.99
CA GLY A 583 -7.83 -15.29 24.32
C GLY A 583 -9.13 -14.73 24.93
N LYS A 584 -8.98 -13.69 25.77
CA LYS A 584 -10.10 -13.03 26.45
C LYS A 584 -10.47 -11.72 25.76
N VAL A 585 -11.61 -11.68 25.11
CA VAL A 585 -12.11 -10.46 24.45
C VAL A 585 -12.88 -9.58 25.43
N ARG A 586 -12.85 -8.27 25.21
CA ARG A 586 -13.51 -7.30 26.09
C ARG A 586 -15.04 -7.30 25.95
N GLN A 587 -15.57 -7.49 24.74
CA GLN A 587 -17.01 -7.58 24.51
C GLN A 587 -17.50 -9.02 24.73
N THR A 588 -18.14 -9.29 25.85
CA THR A 588 -18.55 -10.64 26.25
C THR A 588 -19.91 -11.05 25.69
N ASP A 589 -20.85 -10.11 25.52
CA ASP A 589 -22.22 -10.42 25.08
C ASP A 589 -22.29 -10.75 23.59
N ALA A 590 -21.29 -10.30 22.83
CA ALA A 590 -21.12 -10.58 21.41
C ALA A 590 -19.64 -10.70 21.09
N VAL A 591 -19.08 -11.89 21.29
CA VAL A 591 -17.65 -12.16 21.08
C VAL A 591 -17.20 -12.00 19.62
N TRP A 592 -18.15 -11.97 18.68
CA TRP A 592 -17.95 -11.67 17.26
C TRP A 592 -19.13 -10.92 16.66
N TYR A 593 -18.94 -10.35 15.47
CA TYR A 593 -19.98 -9.72 14.65
C TYR A 593 -20.08 -10.35 13.26
N LEU A 594 -21.30 -10.60 12.77
CA LEU A 594 -21.58 -11.19 11.46
C LEU A 594 -22.69 -10.42 10.73
N HIS A 595 -22.47 -10.05 9.47
CA HIS A 595 -23.46 -9.48 8.58
C HIS A 595 -23.24 -9.98 7.15
N ASN A 596 -24.29 -10.47 6.48
CA ASN A 596 -24.22 -10.97 5.11
C ASN A 596 -23.09 -12.00 4.87
N VAL A 597 -23.10 -13.07 5.65
CA VAL A 597 -22.11 -14.16 5.64
C VAL A 597 -22.80 -15.49 5.38
N LYS A 598 -22.23 -16.31 4.49
CA LYS A 598 -22.70 -17.65 4.16
C LYS A 598 -21.57 -18.65 4.31
N GLU A 599 -21.87 -19.82 4.87
CA GLU A 599 -20.89 -20.92 5.01
C GLU A 599 -19.63 -20.51 5.82
N LEU A 600 -19.84 -19.87 6.99
CA LEU A 600 -18.80 -19.76 8.01
C LEU A 600 -18.72 -21.07 8.79
N GLU A 601 -17.54 -21.67 8.87
CA GLU A 601 -17.26 -22.88 9.65
C GLU A 601 -16.26 -22.55 10.76
N LEU A 602 -16.64 -22.84 12.00
CA LEU A 602 -15.78 -22.82 13.17
C LEU A 602 -15.50 -24.26 13.57
N GLU A 603 -14.24 -24.61 13.80
CA GLU A 603 -13.81 -25.92 14.29
C GLU A 603 -12.77 -25.70 15.39
N ASP A 604 -13.06 -26.13 16.63
CA ASP A 604 -12.11 -25.97 17.75
C ASP A 604 -11.60 -24.52 17.93
N VAL A 605 -12.53 -23.57 17.94
CA VAL A 605 -12.22 -22.14 18.15
C VAL A 605 -12.50 -21.77 19.60
N ARG A 606 -11.47 -21.34 20.34
CA ARG A 606 -11.58 -20.92 21.74
C ARG A 606 -11.67 -19.39 21.87
N ILE A 607 -12.65 -18.90 22.62
CA ILE A 607 -12.80 -17.47 22.98
C ILE A 607 -13.33 -17.39 24.40
N ASN A 608 -12.73 -16.55 25.25
CA ASN A 608 -13.13 -16.41 26.66
C ASN A 608 -13.15 -17.74 27.44
N GLY A 609 -12.34 -18.71 27.02
CA GLY A 609 -12.30 -20.07 27.60
C GLY A 609 -13.37 -21.03 27.08
N GLU A 610 -14.35 -20.55 26.29
CA GLU A 610 -15.36 -21.40 25.64
C GLU A 610 -14.88 -21.88 24.28
N THR A 611 -15.26 -23.11 23.89
CA THR A 611 -14.90 -23.71 22.59
C THR A 611 -16.11 -23.77 21.67
N TYR A 612 -15.92 -23.35 20.42
CA TYR A 612 -16.95 -23.29 19.39
C TYR A 612 -16.59 -24.19 18.20
N THR A 613 -17.47 -25.15 17.91
CA THR A 613 -17.45 -25.96 16.68
C THR A 613 -18.83 -25.94 16.06
N ARG A 614 -19.02 -25.19 14.98
CA ARG A 614 -20.33 -24.97 14.35
C ARG A 614 -20.24 -24.36 12.95
N LYS A 615 -21.29 -24.55 12.17
CA LYS A 615 -21.51 -23.87 10.89
C LYS A 615 -22.54 -22.75 11.06
N ILE A 616 -22.27 -21.59 10.48
CA ILE A 616 -23.07 -20.38 10.64
C ILE A 616 -23.33 -19.77 9.25
N SER A 617 -24.56 -19.32 9.02
CA SER A 617 -24.91 -18.45 7.89
C SER A 617 -25.88 -17.38 8.39
N VAL A 618 -25.60 -16.12 8.08
CA VAL A 618 -26.38 -14.93 8.44
C VAL A 618 -26.55 -14.11 7.18
N LEU A 619 -27.73 -14.16 6.56
CA LEU A 619 -28.05 -13.40 5.35
C LEU A 619 -28.84 -12.15 5.73
N SER A 620 -28.57 -11.04 5.05
CA SER A 620 -29.19 -9.73 5.28
C SER A 620 -29.97 -9.25 4.07
#